data_AF-A0A4Y2VHD3-F1
#
_entry.id   AF-A0A4Y2VHD3-F1
#
_cell.length_a   1.000
_cell.length_b   1.000
_cell.length_c   1.000
_cell.angle_alpha   90.00
_cell.angle_beta   90.00
_cell.angle_gamma   90.00
#
_symmetry.space_group_name_H-M   'P 1'
#
loop_
_entity.id
_entity.type
_entity.pdbx_description
1 polymer ?
#
loop_
_entity_poly.entity_id
_entity_poly.type
_entity_poly.pdbx_seq_one_letter_code
_entity_poly.pdbx_strand_id
1 'polypeptide(L)'
;MQGSVKYQYYDSEHTQPEFSSGGFEDYKITDDENGPFCTCALEFEVKGLGDKERKANAKISWTRDLKRAHHKLNFYYDRSPFHSSETANLKICGSGYLKYPKYDLGKVAFLDTIGMNHQVESALKLHFGKDCSTDQKVKIDGQFFTTEEQRLFESKREEPDTPEHYNPYAYYYQTCLKERARGINYGEQCLEYIRLISTVHGYHFHGKFENGWATLGIGGRRLYIPFCGRSQHYSKPVSPMFA
;
A
#
# COMPACT_ATOMS: atom_id res chain seq x y z
N MET A 1 -16.74 -26.07 -16.32
CA MET A 1 -16.38 -25.01 -15.36
C MET A 1 -16.79 -23.69 -15.96
N GLN A 2 -17.53 -22.86 -15.24
CA GLN A 2 -17.94 -21.53 -15.67
C GLN A 2 -17.30 -20.51 -14.74
N GLY A 3 -16.82 -19.39 -15.27
CA GLY A 3 -16.23 -18.33 -14.47
C GLY A 3 -16.64 -16.96 -14.98
N SER A 4 -16.74 -16.00 -14.09
CA SER A 4 -17.00 -14.60 -14.41
C SER A 4 -16.11 -13.68 -13.60
N VAL A 5 -15.73 -12.56 -14.22
CA VAL A 5 -15.01 -11.47 -13.58
C VAL A 5 -15.81 -10.20 -13.77
N LYS A 6 -15.95 -9.43 -12.70
CA LYS A 6 -16.63 -8.13 -12.72
C LYS A 6 -15.72 -7.07 -12.12
N TYR A 7 -15.54 -5.99 -12.86
CA TYR A 7 -14.85 -4.79 -12.39
C TYR A 7 -15.87 -3.71 -12.06
N GLN A 8 -15.67 -2.99 -10.97
CA GLN A 8 -16.50 -1.88 -10.55
C GLN A 8 -15.64 -0.73 -10.01
N TYR A 9 -16.04 0.50 -10.32
CA TYR A 9 -15.45 1.73 -9.82
C TYR A 9 -16.51 2.50 -9.03
N TYR A 10 -16.11 3.04 -7.88
CA TYR A 10 -16.92 3.87 -7.00
C TYR A 10 -16.12 5.15 -6.73
N ASP A 11 -16.69 6.30 -7.09
CA ASP A 11 -16.18 7.61 -6.71
C ASP A 11 -16.74 8.03 -5.35
N SER A 12 -16.53 9.29 -4.94
CA SER A 12 -17.02 9.82 -3.68
C SER A 12 -18.54 10.07 -3.65
N GLU A 13 -19.21 10.07 -4.81
CA GLU A 13 -20.65 10.33 -4.93
C GLU A 13 -21.46 9.04 -5.01
N HIS A 14 -20.83 7.96 -5.50
CA HIS A 14 -21.40 6.63 -5.53
C HIS A 14 -21.12 5.92 -4.21
N THR A 15 -22.19 5.45 -3.56
CA THR A 15 -22.09 4.64 -2.34
C THR A 15 -21.13 3.47 -2.57
N GLN A 16 -20.05 3.43 -1.80
CA GLN A 16 -19.28 2.20 -1.64
C GLN A 16 -20.29 1.16 -1.15
N PRO A 17 -20.53 0.05 -1.87
CA PRO A 17 -21.31 -1.02 -1.29
C PRO A 17 -20.55 -1.47 -0.05
N GLU A 18 -21.12 -1.20 1.13
CA GLU A 18 -20.77 -1.91 2.35
C GLU A 18 -20.72 -3.38 1.96
N PHE A 19 -19.56 -4.02 2.15
CA PHE A 19 -19.34 -5.38 1.69
C PHE A 19 -20.34 -6.28 2.43
N SER A 20 -21.46 -6.57 1.78
CA SER A 20 -22.66 -7.07 2.46
C SER A 20 -22.44 -8.48 2.98
N SER A 21 -22.85 -8.69 4.23
CA SER A 21 -22.72 -9.90 5.05
C SER A 21 -21.29 -10.27 5.46
N GLY A 22 -20.75 -9.50 6.41
CA GLY A 22 -19.43 -9.71 7.03
C GLY A 22 -18.40 -8.63 6.72
N GLY A 23 -18.82 -7.52 6.10
CA GLY A 23 -17.99 -6.35 5.81
C GLY A 23 -17.26 -5.86 7.05
N PHE A 24 -15.96 -6.13 7.07
CA PHE A 24 -15.03 -5.63 8.07
C PHE A 24 -14.90 -4.10 7.98
N GLU A 25 -15.83 -3.41 8.63
CA GLU A 25 -15.71 -1.98 8.94
C GLU A 25 -15.13 -1.75 10.33
N ASP A 26 -13.96 -2.34 10.59
CA ASP A 26 -13.23 -2.07 11.83
C ASP A 26 -12.41 -0.76 11.76
N TYR A 27 -12.49 -0.04 10.65
CA TYR A 27 -11.97 1.31 10.53
C TYR A 27 -13.04 2.13 9.82
N LYS A 28 -13.93 2.72 10.63
CA LYS A 28 -14.75 3.85 10.18
C LYS A 28 -13.78 4.96 9.85
N ILE A 29 -13.62 5.21 8.56
CA ILE A 29 -12.85 6.34 8.08
C ILE A 29 -13.67 7.57 8.47
N THR A 30 -13.25 8.30 9.51
CA THR A 30 -13.95 9.54 9.90
C THR A 30 -13.73 10.56 8.78
N ASP A 31 -14.83 11.03 8.19
CA ASP A 31 -14.84 11.86 6.99
C ASP A 31 -14.08 13.19 7.15
N ASP A 32 -13.97 13.70 8.38
CA ASP A 32 -13.42 15.03 8.65
C ASP A 32 -11.92 15.19 8.31
N GLU A 33 -11.17 14.09 8.19
CA GLU A 33 -9.72 14.14 8.00
C GLU A 33 -9.25 13.81 6.57
N ASN A 34 -10.14 13.29 5.71
CA ASN A 34 -9.77 12.63 4.47
C ASN A 34 -10.28 13.36 3.21
N GLY A 35 -9.71 13.01 2.06
CA GLY A 35 -10.12 13.52 0.76
C GLY A 35 -11.31 12.75 0.20
N PRO A 36 -11.85 13.16 -0.97
CA PRO A 36 -12.79 12.31 -1.69
C PRO A 36 -12.16 10.94 -1.95
N PHE A 37 -12.94 9.88 -1.70
CA PHE A 37 -12.49 8.50 -1.88
C PHE A 37 -12.70 8.04 -3.32
N CYS A 38 -11.84 7.13 -3.75
CA CYS A 38 -12.01 6.36 -4.97
C CYS A 38 -11.77 4.90 -4.65
N THR A 39 -12.73 4.04 -4.94
CA THR A 39 -12.63 2.59 -4.72
C THR A 39 -12.77 1.86 -6.04
N CYS A 40 -11.91 0.88 -6.29
CA CYS A 40 -12.22 -0.14 -7.28
C CYS A 40 -12.39 -1.49 -6.62
N ALA A 41 -13.25 -2.32 -7.21
CA ALA A 41 -13.46 -3.69 -6.81
C ALA A 41 -13.35 -4.63 -8.01
N LEU A 42 -12.76 -5.79 -7.78
CA LEU A 42 -12.79 -6.93 -8.67
C LEU A 42 -13.52 -8.07 -7.96
N GLU A 43 -14.52 -8.63 -8.62
CA GLU A 43 -15.25 -9.81 -8.17
C GLU A 43 -14.97 -10.94 -9.14
N PHE A 44 -14.65 -12.11 -8.59
CA PHE A 44 -14.38 -13.34 -9.30
C PHE A 44 -15.36 -14.38 -8.79
N GLU A 45 -16.04 -15.04 -9.70
CA GLU A 45 -16.92 -16.15 -9.39
C GLU A 45 -16.58 -17.32 -10.29
N VAL A 46 -16.43 -18.50 -9.69
CA VAL A 46 -16.12 -19.73 -10.39
C VAL A 46 -17.07 -20.82 -9.92
N LYS A 47 -17.70 -21.49 -10.88
CA LYS A 47 -18.65 -22.59 -10.70
C LYS A 47 -18.15 -23.83 -11.41
N GLY A 48 -17.84 -24.87 -10.63
CA GLY A 48 -17.63 -26.23 -11.10
C GLY A 48 -18.97 -26.94 -11.23
N LEU A 49 -19.28 -27.42 -12.43
CA LEU A 49 -20.46 -28.24 -12.72
C LEU A 49 -20.01 -29.71 -12.68
N GLY A 50 -20.65 -30.51 -11.82
CA GLY A 50 -20.38 -31.94 -11.58
C GLY A 50 -21.36 -32.50 -10.55
N ASP A 51 -21.11 -33.71 -10.03
CA ASP A 51 -22.03 -34.41 -9.10
C ASP A 51 -22.31 -33.65 -7.79
N LYS A 52 -21.38 -32.76 -7.39
CA LYS A 52 -21.57 -31.79 -6.31
C LYS A 52 -21.24 -30.41 -6.83
N GLU A 53 -22.11 -29.46 -6.56
CA GLU A 53 -21.90 -28.06 -6.93
C GLU A 53 -20.69 -27.50 -6.18
N ARG A 54 -19.67 -27.04 -6.92
CA ARG A 54 -18.47 -26.41 -6.37
C ARG A 54 -18.45 -24.94 -6.73
N LYS A 55 -18.42 -24.06 -5.74
CA LYS A 55 -18.41 -22.61 -5.94
C LYS A 55 -17.22 -22.00 -5.23
N ALA A 56 -16.59 -21.03 -5.89
CA ALA A 56 -15.60 -20.15 -5.28
C ALA A 56 -15.91 -18.71 -5.69
N ASN A 57 -16.01 -17.83 -4.72
CA ASN A 57 -16.21 -16.40 -4.90
C ASN A 57 -15.03 -15.68 -4.26
N ALA A 58 -14.39 -14.78 -4.99
CA ALA A 58 -13.38 -13.89 -4.45
C ALA A 58 -13.75 -12.44 -4.78
N LYS A 59 -13.52 -11.54 -3.84
CA LYS A 59 -13.64 -10.10 -4.07
C LYS A 59 -12.43 -9.41 -3.48
N ILE A 60 -11.84 -8.50 -4.25
CA ILE A 60 -10.77 -7.63 -3.78
C ILE A 60 -11.20 -6.19 -4.06
N SER A 61 -10.99 -5.31 -3.10
CA SER A 61 -11.21 -3.88 -3.26
C SER A 61 -10.05 -3.07 -2.75
N TRP A 62 -9.76 -2.00 -3.46
CA TRP A 62 -8.78 -1.02 -3.04
C TRP A 62 -9.45 0.35 -3.06
N THR A 63 -9.36 1.04 -1.93
CA THR A 63 -9.80 2.42 -1.75
C THR A 63 -8.58 3.30 -1.58
N ARG A 64 -8.58 4.47 -2.21
CA ARG A 64 -7.60 5.53 -1.98
C ARG A 64 -8.29 6.86 -1.67
N ASP A 65 -7.67 7.68 -0.83
CA ASP A 65 -7.97 9.10 -0.75
C ASP A 65 -6.83 9.95 -1.35
N LEU A 66 -7.15 11.18 -1.76
CA LEU A 66 -6.18 12.09 -2.36
C LEU A 66 -5.53 13.07 -1.37
N LYS A 67 -6.02 13.19 -0.12
CA LYS A 67 -5.51 14.20 0.84
C LYS A 67 -4.39 13.66 1.73
N ARG A 68 -4.54 12.43 2.20
CA ARG A 68 -3.60 11.73 3.08
C ARG A 68 -3.00 10.50 2.41
N ALA A 69 -3.29 10.26 1.12
CA ALA A 69 -2.87 9.04 0.43
C ALA A 69 -3.21 7.78 1.24
N HIS A 70 -4.34 7.79 1.94
CA HIS A 70 -4.78 6.61 2.68
C HIS A 70 -5.14 5.52 1.68
N HIS A 71 -4.52 4.35 1.82
CA HIS A 71 -4.81 3.18 1.02
C HIS A 71 -5.48 2.14 1.90
N LYS A 72 -6.70 1.72 1.56
CA LYS A 72 -7.39 0.60 2.20
C LYS A 72 -7.51 -0.54 1.20
N LEU A 73 -7.20 -1.75 1.62
CA LEU A 73 -7.35 -2.97 0.85
C LEU A 73 -8.32 -3.88 1.61
N ASN A 74 -9.34 -4.39 0.93
CA ASN A 74 -10.17 -5.46 1.47
C ASN A 74 -10.13 -6.65 0.53
N PHE A 75 -10.18 -7.84 1.09
CA PHE A 75 -10.36 -9.05 0.32
C PHE A 75 -11.32 -10.00 1.02
N TYR A 76 -12.02 -10.76 0.21
CA TYR A 76 -12.98 -11.75 0.62
C TYR A 76 -12.85 -12.96 -0.29
N TYR A 77 -12.94 -14.14 0.29
CA TYR A 77 -12.95 -15.41 -0.40
C TYR A 77 -13.93 -16.34 0.30
N ASP A 78 -14.84 -16.96 -0.45
CA ASP A 78 -15.76 -17.99 0.03
C ASP A 78 -15.75 -19.15 -0.96
N ARG A 79 -15.45 -20.34 -0.46
CA ARG A 79 -15.39 -21.56 -1.25
C ARG A 79 -16.22 -22.66 -0.59
N SER A 80 -17.05 -23.33 -1.38
CA SER A 80 -17.73 -24.55 -0.95
C SER A 80 -16.75 -25.71 -0.70
N PRO A 81 -17.11 -26.74 0.08
CA PRO A 81 -16.34 -27.97 0.21
C PRO A 81 -15.90 -28.57 -1.15
N PHE A 82 -14.61 -28.84 -1.32
CA PHE A 82 -14.04 -29.50 -2.50
C PHE A 82 -13.64 -30.94 -2.20
N HIS A 83 -13.37 -31.24 -0.93
CA HIS A 83 -13.08 -32.59 -0.43
C HIS A 83 -14.23 -33.13 0.42
N SER A 84 -14.38 -34.46 0.46
CA SER A 84 -15.40 -35.13 1.26
C SER A 84 -15.22 -34.96 2.77
N SER A 85 -14.01 -34.66 3.23
CA SER A 85 -13.68 -34.36 4.63
C SER A 85 -14.09 -32.94 5.05
N GLU A 86 -14.38 -32.06 4.10
CA GLU A 86 -14.83 -30.69 4.38
C GLU A 86 -16.36 -30.69 4.54
N THR A 87 -16.84 -30.26 5.70
CA THR A 87 -18.27 -30.23 6.03
C THR A 87 -18.90 -28.85 5.91
N ALA A 88 -18.08 -27.81 5.74
CA ALA A 88 -18.51 -26.41 5.69
C ALA A 88 -17.67 -25.63 4.68
N ASN A 89 -18.20 -24.50 4.23
CA ASN A 89 -17.45 -23.57 3.38
C ASN A 89 -16.20 -23.05 4.10
N LEU A 90 -15.15 -22.83 3.33
CA LEU A 90 -13.98 -22.08 3.77
C LEU A 90 -14.17 -20.62 3.37
N LYS A 91 -14.12 -19.73 4.35
CA LYS A 91 -14.11 -18.29 4.18
C LYS A 91 -12.77 -17.71 4.62
N ILE A 92 -12.24 -16.79 3.83
CA ILE A 92 -11.07 -15.98 4.18
C ILE A 92 -11.44 -14.52 3.93
N CYS A 93 -11.28 -13.70 4.95
CA CYS A 93 -11.73 -12.32 4.95
C CYS A 93 -10.59 -11.48 5.50
N GLY A 94 -10.27 -10.35 4.87
CA GLY A 94 -9.28 -9.47 5.45
C GLY A 94 -9.37 -8.04 4.98
N SER A 95 -8.86 -7.16 5.82
CA SER A 95 -8.81 -5.72 5.61
C SER A 95 -7.46 -5.23 6.07
N GLY A 96 -6.83 -4.40 5.27
CA GLY A 96 -5.63 -3.70 5.66
C GLY A 96 -5.65 -2.25 5.22
N TYR A 97 -4.80 -1.44 5.83
CA TYR A 97 -4.60 -0.06 5.41
C TYR A 97 -3.15 0.38 5.52
N LEU A 98 -2.83 1.42 4.75
CA LEU A 98 -1.66 2.27 4.90
C LEU A 98 -2.15 3.71 5.03
N LYS A 99 -1.78 4.37 6.12
CA LYS A 99 -2.12 5.77 6.41
C LYS A 99 -0.84 6.58 6.41
N TYR A 100 -0.68 7.40 5.38
CA TYR A 100 0.43 8.32 5.25
C TYR A 100 0.18 9.59 6.08
N PRO A 101 1.24 10.29 6.50
CA PRO A 101 1.07 11.53 7.23
C PRO A 101 0.53 12.60 6.28
N LYS A 102 -0.15 13.61 6.84
CA LYS A 102 -0.56 14.77 6.08
C LYS A 102 0.69 15.59 5.74
N TYR A 103 1.17 15.46 4.51
CA TYR A 103 2.34 16.20 4.04
C TYR A 103 2.04 17.70 3.94
N ASP A 104 2.96 18.52 4.44
CA ASP A 104 2.99 19.95 4.17
C ASP A 104 3.54 20.16 2.75
N LEU A 105 2.63 20.35 1.80
CA LEU A 105 2.97 20.54 0.39
C LEU A 105 3.80 21.80 0.16
N GLY A 106 3.66 22.82 1.01
CA GLY A 106 4.49 24.03 0.95
C GLY A 106 5.94 23.69 1.26
N LYS A 107 6.17 22.96 2.34
CA LYS A 107 7.51 22.47 2.70
C LYS A 107 8.15 21.61 1.60
N VAL A 108 7.40 20.68 1.02
CA VAL A 108 7.89 19.87 -0.11
C VAL A 108 8.18 20.76 -1.32
N ALA A 109 7.29 21.71 -1.64
CA ALA A 109 7.47 22.61 -2.77
C ALA A 109 8.71 23.50 -2.62
N PHE A 110 9.04 23.94 -1.41
CA PHE A 110 10.23 24.76 -1.13
C PHE A 110 11.47 23.97 -0.68
N LEU A 111 11.41 22.63 -0.69
CA LEU A 111 12.47 21.74 -0.22
C LEU A 111 12.85 21.95 1.26
N ASP A 112 11.93 22.48 2.06
CA ASP A 112 12.06 22.61 3.52
C ASP A 112 11.66 21.31 4.21
N THR A 113 12.43 20.25 3.95
CA THR A 113 12.01 18.87 4.27
C THR A 113 12.64 18.31 5.54
N ILE A 114 13.62 19.01 6.13
CA ILE A 114 14.27 18.57 7.36
C ILE A 114 13.24 18.53 8.50
N GLY A 115 13.19 17.40 9.20
CA GLY A 115 12.28 17.21 10.33
C GLY A 115 10.82 17.01 9.93
N MET A 116 10.51 16.85 8.64
CA MET A 116 9.19 16.41 8.22
C MET A 116 8.88 15.01 8.76
N ASN A 117 7.63 14.79 9.16
CA ASN A 117 7.18 13.48 9.59
C ASN A 117 6.84 12.62 8.37
N HIS A 118 7.56 11.52 8.18
CA HIS A 118 7.29 10.53 7.14
C HIS A 118 6.74 9.22 7.70
N GLN A 119 6.24 9.21 8.93
CA GLN A 119 5.68 8.01 9.53
C GLN A 119 4.43 7.53 8.80
N VAL A 120 4.45 6.26 8.36
CA VAL A 120 3.30 5.59 7.74
C VAL A 120 2.77 4.54 8.71
N GLU A 121 1.50 4.65 9.07
CA GLU A 121 0.82 3.67 9.90
C GLU A 121 0.20 2.58 9.01
N SER A 122 0.23 1.34 9.46
CA SER A 122 -0.33 0.21 8.75
C SER A 122 -1.04 -0.74 9.69
N ALA A 123 -2.09 -1.38 9.21
CA ALA A 123 -2.64 -2.54 9.89
C ALA A 123 -3.17 -3.54 8.86
N LEU A 124 -3.20 -4.81 9.24
CA LEU A 124 -3.80 -5.90 8.50
C LEU A 124 -4.56 -6.79 9.49
N LYS A 125 -5.81 -7.11 9.15
CA LYS A 125 -6.65 -8.07 9.86
C LYS A 125 -7.03 -9.17 8.88
N LEU A 126 -6.79 -10.41 9.26
CA LEU A 126 -7.13 -11.61 8.50
C LEU A 126 -7.96 -12.55 9.36
N HIS A 127 -9.04 -13.04 8.79
CA HIS A 127 -9.93 -14.02 9.40
C HIS A 127 -10.08 -15.20 8.45
N PHE A 128 -10.04 -16.41 9.00
CA PHE A 128 -10.19 -17.63 8.22
C PHE A 128 -10.96 -18.68 9.02
N GLY A 129 -11.84 -19.41 8.33
CA GLY A 129 -12.70 -20.43 8.95
C GLY A 129 -14.05 -20.54 8.26
N LYS A 130 -15.08 -20.90 9.02
CA LYS A 130 -16.47 -21.07 8.55
C LYS A 130 -17.16 -19.72 8.33
N ASP A 131 -16.78 -18.74 9.13
CA ASP A 131 -17.27 -17.37 9.01
C ASP A 131 -16.14 -16.35 9.17
N CYS A 132 -16.47 -15.11 8.82
CA CYS A 132 -15.54 -13.99 8.90
C CYS A 132 -15.37 -13.46 10.33
N SER A 133 -15.86 -14.09 11.40
CA SER A 133 -16.01 -13.46 12.72
C SER A 133 -15.51 -14.28 13.91
N THR A 134 -15.56 -15.61 13.85
CA THR A 134 -15.47 -16.47 15.05
C THR A 134 -14.20 -17.32 15.13
N ASP A 135 -13.70 -17.85 14.01
CA ASP A 135 -12.78 -19.01 14.07
C ASP A 135 -11.30 -18.67 14.32
N GLN A 136 -10.64 -17.92 13.42
CA GLN A 136 -9.21 -17.63 13.54
C GLN A 136 -8.94 -16.21 13.08
N LYS A 137 -8.13 -15.46 13.86
CA LYS A 137 -7.85 -14.04 13.63
C LYS A 137 -6.37 -13.75 13.72
N VAL A 138 -5.84 -13.12 12.68
CA VAL A 138 -4.50 -12.56 12.67
C VAL A 138 -4.63 -11.05 12.56
N LYS A 139 -4.03 -10.33 13.50
CA LYS A 139 -3.87 -8.89 13.44
C LYS A 139 -2.39 -8.56 13.35
N ILE A 140 -2.01 -7.78 12.35
CA ILE A 140 -0.67 -7.22 12.21
C ILE A 140 -0.82 -5.72 12.23
N ASP A 141 -0.31 -5.08 13.27
CA ASP A 141 -0.15 -3.62 13.30
C ASP A 141 1.30 -3.31 12.89
N GLY A 142 1.50 -2.26 12.11
CA GLY A 142 2.84 -1.89 11.66
C GLY A 142 3.03 -0.40 11.50
N GLN A 143 4.28 0.02 11.56
CA GLN A 143 4.67 1.41 11.43
C GLN A 143 5.95 1.47 10.61
N PHE A 144 5.96 2.30 9.58
CA PHE A 144 7.17 2.66 8.84
C PHE A 144 7.61 4.07 9.25
N PHE A 145 8.92 4.30 9.32
CA PHE A 145 9.45 5.57 9.80
C PHE A 145 10.84 5.86 9.22
N THR A 146 11.20 7.15 9.20
CA THR A 146 12.53 7.62 8.83
C THR A 146 13.54 7.23 9.91
N THR A 147 14.62 6.55 9.53
CA THR A 147 15.68 6.18 10.48
C THR A 147 16.56 7.37 10.87
N GLU A 148 17.31 7.26 11.97
CA GLU A 148 18.29 8.28 12.36
C GLU A 148 19.36 8.50 11.30
N GLU A 149 19.81 7.43 10.63
CA GLU A 149 20.76 7.50 9.51
C GLU A 149 20.18 8.34 8.35
N GLN A 150 18.93 8.11 7.96
CA GLN A 150 18.28 8.91 6.93
C GLN A 150 18.21 10.39 7.34
N ARG A 151 17.85 10.68 8.60
CA ARG A 151 17.80 12.05 9.11
C ARG A 151 19.18 12.71 9.10
N LEU A 152 20.23 11.97 9.44
CA LEU A 152 21.61 12.46 9.40
C LEU A 152 22.04 12.79 7.98
N PHE A 153 21.80 11.90 7.01
CA PHE A 153 22.13 12.17 5.61
C PHE A 153 21.34 13.35 5.05
N GLU A 154 20.04 13.45 5.34
CA GLU A 154 19.24 14.59 4.90
C GLU A 154 19.70 15.90 5.53
N SER A 155 20.06 15.92 6.82
CA SER A 155 20.58 17.13 7.49
C SER A 155 21.87 17.67 6.85
N LYS A 156 22.60 16.80 6.14
CA LYS A 156 23.85 17.11 5.44
C LYS A 156 23.64 17.34 3.94
N ARG A 157 22.41 17.54 3.47
CA ARG A 157 22.11 17.74 2.04
C ARG A 157 22.79 18.96 1.42
N GLU A 158 23.17 19.95 2.23
CA GLU A 158 23.88 21.15 1.77
C GLU A 158 25.39 20.95 1.69
N GLU A 159 25.93 19.91 2.32
CA GLU A 159 27.36 19.58 2.25
C GLU A 159 27.70 19.06 0.84
N PRO A 160 28.81 19.49 0.22
CA PRO A 160 29.20 19.01 -1.11
C PRO A 160 29.32 17.49 -1.15
N ASP A 161 28.64 16.86 -2.11
CA ASP A 161 28.82 15.44 -2.38
C ASP A 161 30.22 15.22 -2.96
N THR A 162 31.03 14.38 -2.32
CA THR A 162 32.41 14.06 -2.75
C THR A 162 32.53 12.57 -3.00
N PRO A 163 33.42 12.13 -3.93
CA PRO A 163 33.64 10.70 -4.18
C PRO A 163 33.98 9.90 -2.92
N GLU A 164 34.64 10.53 -1.95
CA GLU A 164 35.05 9.94 -0.68
C GLU A 164 33.91 9.88 0.36
N HIS A 165 32.89 10.71 0.23
CA HIS A 165 31.74 10.80 1.15
C HIS A 165 30.44 10.98 0.38
N TYR A 166 30.00 9.90 -0.30
CA TYR A 166 28.76 9.94 -1.07
C TYR A 166 27.53 10.10 -0.18
N ASN A 167 26.75 11.16 -0.41
CA ASN A 167 25.45 11.41 0.20
C ASN A 167 24.39 11.63 -0.89
N PRO A 168 23.50 10.65 -1.14
CA PRO A 168 22.49 10.78 -2.19
C PRO A 168 21.52 11.95 -1.94
N TYR A 169 21.27 12.30 -0.67
CA TYR A 169 20.42 13.47 -0.35
C TYR A 169 21.08 14.77 -0.80
N ALA A 170 22.40 14.89 -0.63
CA ALA A 170 23.15 16.07 -1.05
C ALA A 170 23.21 16.21 -2.57
N TYR A 171 23.51 15.11 -3.27
CA TYR A 171 23.57 15.08 -4.73
C TYR A 171 22.27 15.57 -5.37
N TYR A 172 21.13 14.95 -5.01
CA TYR A 172 19.85 15.29 -5.61
C TYR A 172 19.35 16.67 -5.18
N TYR A 173 19.55 17.06 -3.91
CA TYR A 173 19.15 18.38 -3.41
C TYR A 173 19.88 19.50 -4.15
N GLN A 174 21.20 19.45 -4.23
CA GLN A 174 22.01 20.50 -4.86
C GLN A 174 21.75 20.57 -6.37
N THR A 175 21.57 19.43 -7.02
CA THR A 175 21.26 19.40 -8.45
C THR A 175 19.86 19.96 -8.72
N CYS A 176 18.87 19.63 -7.87
CA CYS A 176 17.55 20.26 -7.92
C CYS A 176 17.61 21.78 -7.74
N LEU A 177 18.42 22.31 -6.82
CA LEU A 177 18.61 23.75 -6.67
C LEU A 177 19.19 24.40 -7.94
N LYS A 178 20.15 23.75 -8.60
CA LYS A 178 20.72 24.21 -9.88
C LYS A 178 19.67 24.23 -11.00
N GLU A 179 18.78 23.24 -11.05
CA GLU A 179 17.65 23.19 -11.99
C GLU A 179 16.64 24.32 -11.71
N ARG A 180 16.31 24.55 -10.45
CA ARG A 180 15.41 25.62 -10.01
C ARG A 180 15.93 27.01 -10.36
N ALA A 181 17.23 27.24 -10.18
CA ALA A 181 17.88 28.48 -10.59
C ALA A 181 17.76 28.76 -12.11
N ARG A 182 17.51 27.71 -12.92
CA ARG A 182 17.27 27.80 -14.37
C ARG A 182 15.78 27.82 -14.72
N GLY A 183 14.89 27.89 -13.74
CA GLY A 183 13.43 27.92 -13.93
C GLY A 183 12.75 26.55 -13.98
N ILE A 184 13.47 25.45 -13.70
CA ILE A 184 12.90 24.10 -13.69
C ILE A 184 12.55 23.71 -12.24
N ASN A 185 11.30 23.92 -11.84
CA ASN A 185 10.88 23.75 -10.44
C ASN A 185 10.74 22.29 -9.96
N TYR A 186 10.40 21.40 -10.89
CA TYR A 186 10.14 19.97 -10.63
C TYR A 186 10.80 19.10 -11.71
N GLY A 187 12.10 19.33 -11.94
CA GLY A 187 12.91 18.48 -12.81
C GLY A 187 13.11 17.08 -12.22
N GLU A 188 13.72 16.20 -13.00
CA GLU A 188 13.98 14.81 -12.60
C GLU A 188 14.73 14.71 -11.26
N GLN A 189 15.71 15.59 -11.05
CA GLN A 189 16.55 15.57 -9.85
C GLN A 189 15.77 16.04 -8.61
N CYS A 190 14.86 17.00 -8.79
CA CYS A 190 13.92 17.39 -7.75
C CYS A 190 12.96 16.26 -7.39
N LEU A 191 12.47 15.50 -8.37
CA LEU A 191 11.60 14.35 -8.13
C LEU A 191 12.33 13.22 -7.41
N GLU A 192 13.59 12.94 -7.78
CA GLU A 192 14.41 11.94 -7.08
C GLU A 192 14.74 12.39 -5.65
N TYR A 193 14.99 13.69 -5.41
CA TYR A 193 15.11 14.20 -4.04
C TYR A 193 13.82 13.99 -3.24
N ILE A 194 12.67 14.36 -3.80
CA ILE A 194 11.34 14.18 -3.17
C ILE A 194 11.06 12.70 -2.89
N ARG A 195 11.43 11.81 -3.82
CA ARG A 195 11.33 10.36 -3.65
C ARG A 195 12.19 9.87 -2.49
N LEU A 196 13.41 10.37 -2.38
CA LEU A 196 14.36 9.95 -1.36
C LEU A 196 13.91 10.35 0.05
N ILE A 197 13.42 11.58 0.24
CA ILE A 197 12.89 12.05 1.53
C ILE A 197 11.56 11.37 1.89
N SER A 198 10.73 11.00 0.91
CA SER A 198 9.45 10.32 1.15
C SER A 198 9.60 8.81 1.36
N THR A 199 10.77 8.24 1.05
CA THR A 199 11.06 6.83 1.29
C THR A 199 11.48 6.62 2.75
N VAL A 200 10.86 5.65 3.40
CA VAL A 200 11.14 5.26 4.79
C VAL A 200 11.89 3.94 4.85
N HIS A 201 12.95 3.86 5.66
CA HIS A 201 13.77 2.64 5.77
C HIS A 201 13.54 1.84 7.06
N GLY A 202 12.97 2.48 8.09
CA GLY A 202 12.64 1.85 9.37
C GLY A 202 11.25 1.24 9.34
N TYR A 203 11.10 0.09 9.99
CA TYR A 203 9.80 -0.53 10.19
C TYR A 203 9.70 -1.29 11.52
N HIS A 204 8.50 -1.28 12.08
CA HIS A 204 8.12 -2.10 13.23
C HIS A 204 6.81 -2.80 12.91
N PHE A 205 6.74 -4.11 13.13
CA PHE A 205 5.51 -4.89 13.00
C PHE A 205 5.24 -5.64 14.29
N HIS A 206 3.97 -5.65 14.68
CA HIS A 206 3.45 -6.40 15.81
C HIS A 206 2.32 -7.30 15.33
N GLY A 207 2.60 -8.61 15.30
CA GLY A 207 1.61 -9.63 14.99
C GLY A 207 0.98 -10.20 16.26
N LYS A 208 -0.35 -10.32 16.24
CA LYS A 208 -1.14 -11.08 17.23
C LYS A 208 -1.95 -12.15 16.50
N PHE A 209 -1.88 -13.37 17.02
CA PHE A 209 -2.73 -14.47 16.62
C PHE A 209 -3.69 -14.76 17.76
N GLU A 210 -5.00 -14.65 17.53
CA GLU A 210 -6.01 -15.06 18.50
C GLU A 210 -6.38 -16.53 18.20
N ASN A 211 -6.30 -17.38 19.24
CA ASN A 211 -6.40 -18.85 19.26
C ASN A 211 -5.09 -19.67 19.19
N GLY A 212 -3.95 -19.05 19.54
CA GLY A 212 -2.66 -19.70 19.76
C GLY A 212 -1.58 -18.65 20.07
N TRP A 213 -0.97 -18.71 21.25
CA TRP A 213 -0.03 -17.69 21.72
C TRP A 213 1.31 -17.79 20.97
N ALA A 214 1.55 -16.90 20.01
CA ALA A 214 2.88 -16.64 19.48
C ALA A 214 3.00 -15.16 19.08
N THR A 215 3.81 -14.42 19.83
CA THR A 215 4.19 -13.04 19.50
C THR A 215 5.44 -13.10 18.64
N LEU A 216 5.35 -12.69 17.36
CA LEU A 216 6.52 -12.59 16.48
C LEU A 216 6.78 -11.11 16.19
N GLY A 217 7.83 -10.55 16.80
CA GLY A 217 8.35 -9.23 16.45
C GLY A 217 9.43 -9.38 15.39
N ILE A 218 9.19 -8.87 14.19
CA ILE A 218 10.20 -8.80 13.12
C ILE A 218 10.51 -7.32 12.86
N GLY A 219 11.75 -6.93 13.15
CA GLY A 219 12.34 -5.68 12.69
C GLY A 219 13.42 -5.96 11.65
N GLY A 220 13.64 -5.04 10.73
CA GLY A 220 14.75 -5.12 9.79
C GLY A 220 14.92 -3.81 9.01
N ARG A 221 15.72 -3.84 7.95
CA ARG A 221 16.20 -2.64 7.26
C ARG A 221 15.86 -2.76 5.77
N ARG A 222 15.03 -1.83 5.28
CA ARG A 222 14.56 -1.66 3.89
C ARG A 222 13.26 -2.40 3.54
N LEU A 223 12.20 -1.63 3.35
CA LEU A 223 11.09 -1.95 2.47
C LEU A 223 10.94 -0.82 1.47
N TYR A 224 10.92 -1.15 0.17
CA TYR A 224 10.69 -0.18 -0.89
C TYR A 224 9.19 -0.09 -1.16
N ILE A 225 8.57 1.06 -0.85
CA ILE A 225 7.16 1.30 -1.21
C ILE A 225 7.16 2.30 -2.37
N PRO A 226 6.94 1.87 -3.63
CA PRO A 226 6.95 2.78 -4.75
C PRO A 226 5.74 3.72 -4.67
N PHE A 227 6.00 5.03 -4.69
CA PHE A 227 5.00 6.02 -5.08
C PHE A 227 4.59 5.73 -6.53
N CYS A 228 3.30 5.51 -6.75
CA CYS A 228 2.74 5.25 -8.08
C CYS A 228 2.66 6.57 -8.87
N GLY A 229 3.81 7.01 -9.38
CA GLY A 229 3.92 8.00 -10.45
C GLY A 229 3.74 7.31 -11.81
N ARG A 230 2.96 7.95 -12.69
CA ARG A 230 2.58 7.54 -14.07
C ARG A 230 3.47 6.46 -14.72
N SER A 231 2.83 5.39 -15.20
CA SER A 231 3.44 4.51 -16.21
C SER A 231 3.65 5.31 -17.50
N GLN A 232 4.90 5.65 -17.81
CA GLN A 232 5.29 5.91 -19.18
C GLN A 232 5.76 4.59 -19.80
N HIS A 233 5.03 4.16 -20.84
CA HIS A 233 5.43 3.08 -21.70
C HIS A 233 6.78 3.40 -22.34
N TYR A 234 7.81 2.62 -22.01
CA TYR A 234 8.99 2.46 -22.85
C TYR A 234 8.94 1.07 -23.48
N SER A 235 8.35 1.01 -24.68
CA SER A 235 8.60 -0.08 -25.62
C SER A 235 10.06 0.04 -26.10
N LYS A 236 10.93 -0.88 -25.67
CA LYS A 236 12.23 -1.06 -26.31
C LYS A 236 12.04 -1.78 -27.65
N PRO A 237 12.70 -1.34 -28.74
CA PRO A 237 12.72 -2.09 -29.98
C PRO A 237 13.60 -3.34 -29.81
N VAL A 238 13.03 -4.49 -30.14
CA VAL A 238 13.76 -5.75 -30.32
C VAL A 238 14.49 -5.64 -31.67
N SER A 239 15.82 -5.66 -31.67
CA SER A 239 16.57 -5.94 -32.90
C SER A 239 16.56 -7.45 -33.16
N PRO A 240 16.29 -7.89 -34.39
CA PRO A 240 16.33 -9.31 -34.73
C PRO A 240 17.79 -9.73 -34.98
N MET A 241 18.25 -10.71 -34.21
CA MET A 241 19.28 -11.65 -34.68
C MET A 241 18.57 -12.59 -35.66
N PHE A 242 18.97 -12.59 -36.93
CA PHE A 242 19.10 -13.76 -37.81
C PHE A 242 19.54 -13.30 -39.22
N ALA A 243 20.82 -13.52 -39.52
CA ALA A 243 21.35 -14.08 -40.76
C ALA A 243 22.85 -14.34 -40.54
#